data_AF-A0A382GAQ3-F1
#
_entry.id   AF-A0A382GAQ3-F1
#
_cell.length_a   1.000
_cell.length_b   1.000
_cell.length_c   1.000
_cell.angle_alpha   90.00
_cell.angle_beta   90.00
_cell.angle_gamma   90.00
#
_symmetry.space_group_name_H-M   'P 1'
#
loop_
_entity.id
_entity.type
_entity.pdbx_description
1 polymer ?
#
loop_
_entity_poly.entity_id
_entity_poly.type
_entity_poly.pdbx_seq_one_letter_code
_entity_poly.pdbx_strand_id
1 'polypeptide(L)'
;MRRRDFLKSTGCVLFLPALESFGQEQSAPAEADVKRLFCVSMGYGFFTDVLPQTDGADYTFSDHMEPLKKHRDHFTLYSKMKFGGNHHNDHKCYVGNTTTNSDSLDQIVADHVGHLTRVRNVATFTGHAHHHIVASWRNRLPIMPIQSTRVLFETLFAKTDKKTQQRLLAHKKSVLDSSLKEAKALMARVSGRDRKRLEEYFAALRESEKELNKSIEWLSKPIPPDVEFPVAPSFENGFLANDVDKKRFLDNPRQIQRGIAFDMIYKAFKF
;
A
#
# COMPACT_ATOMS: atom_id res chain seq x y z
N MET A 1 -20.37 19.55 46.25
CA MET A 1 -21.60 18.99 45.66
C MET A 1 -21.87 17.63 46.27
N ARG A 2 -23.10 17.37 46.72
CA ARG A 2 -23.49 16.19 47.52
C ARG A 2 -23.79 14.99 46.60
N ARG A 3 -23.53 13.78 47.10
CA ARG A 3 -23.77 12.44 46.49
C ARG A 3 -25.20 12.16 45.93
N ARG A 4 -26.13 13.13 45.99
CA ARG A 4 -27.54 12.97 45.58
C ARG A 4 -27.88 13.55 44.20
N ASP A 5 -26.94 14.25 43.55
CA ASP A 5 -27.19 14.85 42.22
C ASP A 5 -26.68 13.97 41.06
N PHE A 6 -25.91 12.91 41.35
CA PHE A 6 -25.30 12.04 40.32
C PHE A 6 -26.26 11.00 39.72
N LEU A 7 -27.42 10.74 40.35
CA LEU A 7 -28.34 9.68 39.92
C LEU A 7 -29.57 10.18 39.12
N LYS A 8 -29.53 11.42 38.59
CA LYS A 8 -30.63 11.96 37.77
C LYS A 8 -30.38 11.96 36.26
N SER A 9 -29.27 11.41 35.77
CA SER A 9 -28.97 11.34 34.33
C SER A 9 -28.80 9.92 33.79
N THR A 10 -29.55 8.95 34.29
CA THR A 10 -29.67 7.61 33.68
C THR A 10 -30.67 7.68 32.51
N GLY A 11 -30.34 8.48 31.49
CA GLY A 11 -31.08 8.56 30.23
C GLY A 11 -30.23 7.96 29.12
N CYS A 12 -30.63 6.79 28.63
CA CYS A 12 -30.18 6.10 27.41
C CYS A 12 -28.85 6.57 26.82
N VAL A 13 -27.74 5.99 27.27
CA VAL A 13 -26.54 5.93 26.44
C VAL A 13 -26.80 4.85 25.39
N LEU A 14 -27.21 5.27 24.19
CA LEU A 14 -27.08 4.42 23.02
C LEU A 14 -25.62 3.98 22.96
N PHE A 15 -25.35 2.68 23.09
CA PHE A 15 -24.08 2.08 22.68
C PHE A 15 -23.98 2.25 21.16
N LEU A 16 -23.66 3.46 20.72
CA LEU A 16 -23.18 3.70 19.38
C LEU A 16 -21.84 2.97 19.28
N PRO A 17 -21.67 2.06 18.30
CA PRO A 17 -20.32 1.62 17.93
C PRO A 17 -19.47 2.88 17.74
N ALA A 18 -18.23 2.88 18.25
CA ALA A 18 -17.33 4.02 18.12
C ALA A 18 -17.30 4.45 16.65
N LEU A 19 -17.95 5.56 16.33
CA LEU A 19 -17.97 6.11 14.99
C LEU A 19 -16.53 6.51 14.69
N GLU A 20 -15.90 5.93 13.67
CA GLU A 20 -14.52 6.25 13.27
C GLU A 20 -14.30 7.76 13.07
N SER A 21 -15.36 8.53 12.82
CA SER A 21 -15.35 9.98 12.73
C SER A 21 -14.98 10.70 14.04
N PHE A 22 -15.04 10.01 15.18
CA PHE A 22 -14.64 10.51 16.50
C PHE A 22 -13.54 9.65 17.12
N GLY A 23 -12.86 8.82 16.31
CA GLY A 23 -11.73 8.02 16.77
C GLY A 23 -10.66 8.93 17.34
N GLN A 24 -10.41 8.79 18.64
CA GLN A 24 -9.32 9.44 19.35
C GLN A 24 -8.02 9.07 18.63
N GLU A 25 -7.38 10.07 18.01
CA GLU A 25 -6.10 9.88 17.32
C GLU A 25 -5.11 9.24 18.29
N GLN A 26 -4.72 8.00 18.01
CA GLN A 26 -3.62 7.38 18.73
C GLN A 26 -2.38 8.18 18.40
N SER A 27 -1.89 8.92 19.39
CA SER A 27 -0.61 9.60 19.33
C SER A 27 0.44 8.55 19.02
N ALA A 28 1.16 8.71 17.92
CA ALA A 28 2.21 7.78 17.52
C ALA A 28 3.18 7.58 18.71
N PRO A 29 3.41 6.35 19.18
CA PRO A 29 4.36 6.11 20.26
C PRO A 29 5.73 6.62 19.80
N ALA A 30 6.43 7.34 20.68
CA ALA A 30 7.86 7.52 20.53
C ALA A 30 8.49 6.10 20.55
N GLU A 31 9.22 5.73 19.50
CA GLU A 31 9.96 4.44 19.38
C GLU A 31 9.16 3.15 19.11
N ALA A 32 8.00 3.20 18.45
CA ALA A 32 7.47 1.96 17.86
C ALA A 32 8.30 1.56 16.62
N ASP A 33 8.93 0.37 16.64
CA ASP A 33 9.51 -0.28 15.46
C ASP A 33 8.40 -0.48 14.42
N VAL A 34 8.33 0.43 13.44
CA VAL A 34 7.26 0.42 12.45
C VAL A 34 7.45 -0.78 11.54
N LYS A 35 6.64 -1.81 11.77
CA LYS A 35 6.55 -2.97 10.87
C LYS A 35 6.07 -2.51 9.50
N ARG A 36 6.92 -2.65 8.49
CA ARG A 36 6.62 -2.33 7.09
C ARG A 36 6.28 -3.62 6.33
N LEU A 37 5.34 -3.53 5.39
CA LEU A 37 4.93 -4.64 4.54
C LEU A 37 5.42 -4.41 3.11
N PHE A 38 6.08 -5.41 2.52
CA PHE A 38 6.41 -5.43 1.10
C PHE A 38 5.69 -6.59 0.41
N CYS A 39 4.87 -6.28 -0.59
CA CYS A 39 4.11 -7.26 -1.37
C CYS A 39 4.66 -7.30 -2.80
N VAL A 40 5.09 -8.48 -3.26
CA VAL A 40 5.60 -8.69 -4.63
C VAL A 40 4.72 -9.69 -5.37
N SER A 41 4.02 -9.23 -6.40
CA SER A 41 3.35 -10.12 -7.35
C SER A 41 4.18 -10.20 -8.62
N MET A 42 4.43 -11.41 -9.09
CA MET A 42 5.02 -11.63 -10.41
C MET A 42 3.91 -12.04 -11.37
N GLY A 43 3.60 -11.13 -12.29
CA GLY A 43 2.58 -11.36 -13.32
C GLY A 43 2.89 -12.62 -14.13
N TYR A 44 1.85 -13.39 -14.44
CA TYR A 44 1.90 -14.71 -15.10
C TYR A 44 2.55 -15.82 -14.28
N GLY A 45 2.90 -15.53 -13.02
CA GLY A 45 3.47 -16.49 -12.09
C GLY A 45 4.87 -16.97 -12.47
N PHE A 46 5.30 -17.99 -11.75
CA PHE A 46 6.46 -18.80 -12.10
C PHE A 46 5.97 -20.22 -12.40
N PHE A 47 6.77 -20.98 -13.14
CA PHE A 47 6.68 -22.43 -13.02
C PHE A 47 7.08 -22.78 -11.58
N THR A 48 6.12 -23.18 -10.74
CA THR A 48 6.38 -23.53 -9.35
C THR A 48 6.42 -25.04 -9.22
N ASP A 49 7.30 -25.53 -8.36
CA ASP A 49 7.18 -26.88 -7.84
C ASP A 49 5.86 -27.07 -7.10
N VAL A 50 5.53 -28.32 -6.81
CA VAL A 50 4.36 -28.67 -6.01
C VAL A 50 4.47 -27.99 -4.63
N LEU A 51 3.57 -27.04 -4.36
CA LEU A 51 3.45 -26.41 -3.04
C LEU A 51 3.08 -27.45 -1.96
N PRO A 52 3.43 -27.21 -0.68
CA PRO A 52 3.13 -28.13 0.42
C PRO A 52 1.69 -28.61 0.46
N GLN A 53 1.48 -29.94 0.53
CA GLN A 53 0.14 -30.53 0.65
C GLN A 53 -0.29 -30.73 2.10
N THR A 54 0.69 -30.86 2.99
CA THR A 54 0.52 -30.99 4.44
C THR A 54 0.59 -29.64 5.12
N ASP A 55 -0.13 -29.52 6.23
CA ASP A 55 -0.10 -28.32 7.07
C ASP A 55 1.12 -28.36 8.02
N GLY A 56 1.45 -27.21 8.60
CA GLY A 56 2.54 -27.08 9.58
C GLY A 56 3.88 -26.67 8.97
N ALA A 57 4.86 -26.45 9.85
CA ALA A 57 6.18 -25.97 9.47
C ALA A 57 7.07 -27.05 8.85
N ASP A 58 6.70 -28.33 8.90
CA ASP A 58 7.57 -29.46 8.51
C ASP A 58 7.28 -30.02 7.10
N TYR A 59 6.88 -29.15 6.17
CA TYR A 59 6.66 -29.54 4.77
C TYR A 59 7.96 -29.91 4.04
N THR A 60 7.91 -30.89 3.14
CA THR A 60 9.07 -31.23 2.30
C THR A 60 9.34 -30.12 1.28
N PHE A 61 10.60 -29.67 1.18
CA PHE A 61 11.05 -28.78 0.11
C PHE A 61 11.22 -29.56 -1.19
N SER A 62 10.91 -28.91 -2.31
CA SER A 62 11.26 -29.41 -3.63
C SER A 62 12.68 -29.02 -4.01
N ASP A 63 13.20 -29.62 -5.09
CA ASP A 63 14.56 -29.36 -5.58
C ASP A 63 14.81 -27.88 -5.89
N HIS A 64 13.84 -27.16 -6.45
CA HIS A 64 14.02 -25.72 -6.74
C HIS A 64 13.97 -24.85 -5.47
N MET A 65 13.47 -25.37 -4.35
CA MET A 65 13.35 -24.66 -3.07
C MET A 65 14.42 -25.07 -2.05
N GLU A 66 15.25 -26.08 -2.32
CA GLU A 66 16.34 -26.51 -1.44
C GLU A 66 17.26 -25.34 -1.00
N PRO A 67 17.60 -24.34 -1.86
CA PRO A 67 18.39 -23.18 -1.42
C PRO A 67 17.73 -22.34 -0.31
N LEU A 68 16.39 -22.39 -0.19
CA LEU A 68 15.62 -21.65 0.81
C LEU A 68 15.52 -22.39 2.15
N LYS A 69 15.93 -23.65 2.23
CA LYS A 69 15.78 -24.50 3.43
C LYS A 69 16.43 -23.92 4.68
N LYS A 70 17.60 -23.30 4.53
CA LYS A 70 18.32 -22.58 5.60
C LYS A 70 17.56 -21.36 6.15
N HIS A 71 16.50 -20.92 5.47
CA HIS A 71 15.67 -19.78 5.85
C HIS A 71 14.25 -20.18 6.27
N ARG A 72 13.99 -21.47 6.51
CA ARG A 72 12.65 -22.00 6.84
C ARG A 72 11.92 -21.19 7.92
N ASP A 73 12.61 -20.76 8.96
CA ASP A 73 11.99 -20.02 10.08
C ASP A 73 11.69 -18.55 9.75
N HIS A 74 12.06 -18.10 8.55
CA HIS A 74 11.89 -16.71 8.10
C HIS A 74 10.82 -16.56 7.00
N PHE A 75 10.18 -17.64 6.54
CA PHE A 75 9.05 -17.54 5.62
C PHE A 75 8.04 -18.66 5.83
N THR A 76 6.84 -18.45 5.30
CA THR A 76 5.78 -19.46 5.30
C THR A 76 5.32 -19.68 3.87
N LEU A 77 5.24 -20.93 3.45
CA LEU A 77 4.61 -21.28 2.20
C LEU A 77 3.13 -21.49 2.43
N TYR A 78 2.33 -20.84 1.60
CA TYR A 78 0.90 -20.96 1.64
C TYR A 78 0.44 -21.67 0.36
N SER A 79 -0.24 -22.81 0.52
CA SER A 79 -0.73 -23.64 -0.59
C SER A 79 -2.25 -23.58 -0.67
N LYS A 80 -2.83 -24.28 -1.66
CA LYS A 80 -4.29 -24.36 -1.88
C LYS A 80 -4.97 -23.01 -2.15
N MET A 81 -4.19 -21.97 -2.48
CA MET A 81 -4.75 -20.72 -3.01
C MET A 81 -5.35 -21.00 -4.38
N LYS A 82 -6.67 -20.91 -4.46
CA LYS A 82 -7.36 -20.86 -5.74
C LYS A 82 -7.26 -19.44 -6.28
N PHE A 83 -6.10 -19.09 -6.83
CA PHE A 83 -6.02 -17.96 -7.74
C PHE A 83 -6.69 -18.41 -9.03
N GLY A 84 -7.98 -18.08 -9.20
CA GLY A 84 -8.65 -18.27 -10.49
C GLY A 84 -7.97 -17.32 -11.48
N GLY A 85 -7.04 -17.82 -12.29
CA GLY A 85 -6.09 -16.94 -12.96
C GLY A 85 -5.75 -17.38 -14.38
N ASN A 86 -6.37 -16.74 -15.37
CA ASN A 86 -5.81 -16.63 -16.71
C ASN A 86 -5.08 -15.28 -16.82
N HIS A 87 -4.56 -14.97 -18.01
CA HIS A 87 -3.87 -13.71 -18.32
C HIS A 87 -4.63 -12.43 -17.88
N HIS A 88 -5.95 -12.47 -17.62
CA HIS A 88 -6.76 -11.33 -17.16
C HIS A 88 -7.07 -11.30 -15.65
N ASN A 89 -6.89 -12.41 -14.92
CA ASN A 89 -7.23 -12.47 -13.50
C ASN A 89 -6.02 -12.59 -12.57
N ASP A 90 -4.84 -12.90 -13.13
CA ASP A 90 -3.55 -12.97 -12.40
C ASP A 90 -3.13 -11.64 -11.75
N HIS A 91 -3.83 -10.54 -12.00
CA HIS A 91 -3.53 -9.24 -11.37
C HIS A 91 -4.12 -9.17 -9.97
N LYS A 92 -5.18 -9.94 -9.67
CA LYS A 92 -5.94 -9.84 -8.41
C LYS A 92 -5.29 -10.57 -7.23
N CYS A 93 -3.97 -10.80 -7.23
CA CYS A 93 -3.26 -11.63 -6.24
C CYS A 93 -3.54 -11.25 -4.78
N TYR A 94 -3.71 -9.96 -4.47
CA TYR A 94 -3.89 -9.49 -3.10
C TYR A 94 -5.33 -9.19 -2.70
N VAL A 95 -6.28 -9.29 -3.63
CA VAL A 95 -7.72 -9.07 -3.36
C VAL A 95 -8.55 -10.33 -3.60
N GLY A 96 -8.06 -11.23 -4.45
CA GLY A 96 -8.78 -12.40 -4.96
C GLY A 96 -9.96 -12.00 -5.84
N ASN A 97 -11.09 -11.70 -5.21
CA ASN A 97 -12.32 -11.33 -5.88
C ASN A 97 -12.83 -9.97 -5.39
N THR A 98 -12.81 -8.96 -6.26
CA THR A 98 -13.26 -7.59 -5.95
C THR A 98 -14.78 -7.47 -5.73
N THR A 99 -15.57 -8.49 -6.06
CA THR A 99 -17.00 -8.53 -5.76
C THR A 99 -17.28 -8.86 -4.30
N THR A 100 -16.49 -9.77 -3.73
CA THR A 100 -16.62 -10.19 -2.32
C THR A 100 -15.72 -9.39 -1.39
N ASN A 101 -14.54 -9.00 -1.86
CA ASN A 101 -13.57 -8.21 -1.10
C ASN A 101 -13.45 -6.81 -1.71
N SER A 102 -13.57 -5.76 -0.90
CA SER A 102 -13.40 -4.38 -1.37
C SER A 102 -11.93 -3.99 -1.55
N ASP A 103 -11.08 -4.47 -0.65
CA ASP A 103 -9.72 -3.98 -0.50
C ASP A 103 -8.71 -5.11 -0.61
N SER A 104 -7.55 -4.82 -1.20
CA SER A 104 -6.43 -5.74 -1.25
C SER A 104 -5.67 -5.77 0.08
N LEU A 105 -4.89 -6.84 0.31
CA LEU A 105 -4.09 -7.03 1.52
C LEU A 105 -3.23 -5.81 1.88
N ASP A 106 -2.57 -5.19 0.91
CA ASP A 106 -1.73 -4.02 1.13
C ASP A 106 -2.53 -2.80 1.59
N GLN A 107 -3.80 -2.68 1.19
CA GLN A 107 -4.70 -1.61 1.62
C GLN A 107 -5.23 -1.86 3.02
N ILE A 108 -5.65 -3.10 3.30
CA ILE A 108 -6.07 -3.53 4.63
C ILE A 108 -4.96 -3.27 5.64
N VAL A 109 -3.72 -3.64 5.33
CA VAL A 109 -2.59 -3.38 6.23
C VAL A 109 -2.29 -1.89 6.36
N ALA A 110 -2.37 -1.13 5.25
CA ALA A 110 -2.15 0.30 5.28
C ALA A 110 -3.19 1.08 6.11
N ASP A 111 -4.41 0.57 6.27
CA ASP A 111 -5.41 1.15 7.19
C ASP A 111 -4.97 1.04 8.65
N HIS A 112 -4.29 -0.05 8.99
CA HIS A 112 -3.86 -0.34 10.36
C HIS A 112 -2.54 0.35 10.72
N VAL A 113 -1.56 0.39 9.82
CA VAL A 113 -0.21 0.90 10.16
C VAL A 113 0.24 2.08 9.31
N GLY A 114 -0.43 2.38 8.20
CA GLY A 114 0.02 3.42 7.27
C GLY A 114 -0.10 4.85 7.82
N HIS A 115 -0.84 5.05 8.91
CA HIS A 115 -0.86 6.34 9.62
C HIS A 115 0.45 6.58 10.42
N LEU A 116 1.21 5.52 10.69
CA LEU A 116 2.51 5.57 11.38
C LEU A 116 3.66 5.93 10.44
N THR A 117 3.40 6.06 9.13
CA THR A 117 4.42 6.37 8.11
C THR A 117 4.06 7.64 7.33
N ARG A 118 5.07 8.36 6.82
CA ARG A 118 4.87 9.54 5.96
C ARG A 118 4.11 9.21 4.68
N VAL A 119 4.38 8.04 4.13
CA VAL A 119 3.70 7.51 2.93
C VAL A 119 2.91 6.29 3.38
N ARG A 120 1.58 6.37 3.34
CA ARG A 120 0.69 5.30 3.81
C ARG A 120 0.93 3.98 3.08
N ASN A 121 0.97 4.02 1.76
CA ASN A 121 1.11 2.87 0.87
C ASN A 121 1.57 3.38 -0.51
N VAL A 122 2.42 2.61 -1.18
CA VAL A 122 2.78 2.83 -2.58
C VAL A 122 2.60 1.54 -3.37
N ALA A 123 1.77 1.59 -4.41
CA ALA A 123 1.76 0.58 -5.46
C ALA A 123 2.72 0.99 -6.57
N THR A 124 3.65 0.11 -6.94
CA THR A 124 4.57 0.30 -8.06
C THR A 124 4.58 -0.94 -8.95
N PHE A 125 4.96 -0.74 -10.21
CA PHE A 125 5.08 -1.82 -11.17
C PHE A 125 6.39 -1.67 -11.93
N THR A 126 7.20 -2.73 -11.90
CA THR A 126 8.56 -2.74 -12.46
C THR A 126 8.63 -3.65 -13.68
N GLY A 127 8.31 -3.13 -14.86
CA GLY A 127 8.40 -3.90 -16.11
C GLY A 127 7.59 -3.32 -17.26
N HIS A 128 7.39 -4.13 -18.30
CA HIS A 128 6.42 -3.86 -19.35
C HIS A 128 5.06 -4.36 -18.89
N ALA A 129 4.15 -3.43 -18.59
CA ALA A 129 2.78 -3.77 -18.26
C ALA A 129 2.04 -3.98 -19.58
N HIS A 130 1.40 -5.12 -19.75
CA HIS A 130 0.12 -5.08 -20.44
C HIS A 130 -0.81 -4.22 -19.56
N HIS A 131 -1.64 -3.38 -20.16
CA HIS A 131 -2.37 -2.24 -19.55
C HIS A 131 -3.29 -2.58 -18.36
N HIS A 132 -3.33 -3.82 -17.91
CA HIS A 132 -4.28 -4.38 -16.95
C HIS A 132 -3.65 -4.97 -15.68
N ILE A 133 -2.32 -4.90 -15.51
CA ILE A 133 -1.67 -5.37 -14.28
C ILE A 133 -1.81 -4.32 -13.17
N VAL A 134 -2.76 -4.56 -12.28
CA VAL A 134 -2.95 -3.85 -11.01
C VAL A 134 -2.76 -4.87 -9.91
N ALA A 135 -2.04 -4.56 -8.83
CA ALA A 135 -1.89 -5.47 -7.68
C ALA A 135 -2.69 -5.01 -6.46
N SER A 136 -3.15 -3.76 -6.46
CA SER A 136 -3.75 -3.09 -5.31
C SER A 136 -5.15 -2.56 -5.64
N TRP A 137 -6.09 -2.79 -4.73
CA TRP A 137 -7.49 -2.39 -4.85
C TRP A 137 -7.95 -1.73 -3.57
N ARG A 138 -8.64 -0.60 -3.71
CA ARG A 138 -9.29 0.10 -2.60
C ARG A 138 -10.72 0.43 -2.98
N ASN A 139 -11.68 0.10 -2.13
CA ASN A 139 -13.11 0.26 -2.38
C ASN A 139 -13.54 -0.33 -3.73
N ARG A 140 -13.03 -1.52 -4.07
CA ARG A 140 -13.25 -2.25 -5.34
C ARG A 140 -12.65 -1.58 -6.58
N LEU A 141 -11.99 -0.43 -6.43
CA LEU A 141 -11.36 0.30 -7.51
C LEU A 141 -9.86 -0.04 -7.58
N PRO A 142 -9.32 -0.24 -8.79
CA PRO A 142 -7.89 -0.49 -8.97
C PRO A 142 -7.08 0.76 -8.59
N ILE A 143 -5.97 0.57 -7.86
CA ILE A 143 -4.97 1.61 -7.63
C ILE A 143 -3.92 1.51 -8.73
N MET A 144 -3.76 2.58 -9.51
CA MET A 144 -2.79 2.63 -10.59
C MET A 144 -1.36 2.67 -10.02
N PRO A 145 -0.46 1.77 -10.45
CA PRO A 145 0.90 1.72 -9.94
C PRO A 145 1.74 2.88 -10.50
N ILE A 146 2.66 3.38 -9.67
CA ILE A 146 3.71 4.30 -10.12
C ILE A 146 4.72 3.51 -10.96
N GLN A 147 4.79 3.80 -12.25
CA GLN A 147 5.70 3.12 -13.20
C GLN A 147 7.02 3.87 -13.42
N SER A 148 7.01 5.20 -13.26
CA SER A 148 8.21 6.02 -13.39
C SER A 148 9.05 5.90 -12.12
N THR A 149 10.29 5.44 -12.26
CA THR A 149 11.27 5.39 -11.15
C THR A 149 11.55 6.78 -10.58
N ARG A 150 11.50 7.82 -11.43
CA ARG A 150 11.64 9.21 -10.98
C ARG A 150 10.48 9.63 -10.08
N VAL A 151 9.25 9.38 -10.50
CA VAL A 151 8.05 9.70 -9.71
C VAL A 151 8.00 8.87 -8.43
N LEU A 152 8.40 7.60 -8.49
CA LEU A 152 8.52 6.72 -7.33
C LEU A 152 9.53 7.30 -6.32
N PHE A 153 10.72 7.66 -6.78
CA PHE A 153 11.73 8.30 -5.95
C PHE A 153 11.23 9.59 -5.32
N GLU A 154 10.58 10.47 -6.10
CA GLU A 154 10.06 11.72 -5.56
C GLU A 154 8.94 11.46 -4.53
N THR A 155 8.10 10.46 -4.75
CA THR A 155 7.07 10.06 -3.78
C THR A 155 7.71 9.56 -2.47
N LEU A 156 8.77 8.75 -2.59
CA LEU A 156 9.43 8.12 -1.45
C LEU A 156 10.44 9.02 -0.75
N PHE A 157 11.09 9.98 -1.42
CA PHE A 157 12.26 10.68 -0.88
C PHE A 157 12.30 12.18 -1.20
N ALA A 158 11.40 12.73 -2.02
CA ALA A 158 11.50 14.15 -2.39
C ALA A 158 11.47 15.05 -1.14
N LYS A 159 12.47 15.92 -1.07
CA LYS A 159 12.46 17.09 -0.21
C LYS A 159 11.78 18.21 -0.96
N THR A 160 10.54 18.47 -0.58
CA THR A 160 9.89 19.73 -0.94
C THR A 160 10.10 20.69 0.22
N ASP A 161 10.39 21.95 -0.06
CA ASP A 161 10.43 22.94 1.02
C ASP A 161 9.06 22.99 1.71
N LYS A 162 9.07 23.17 3.04
CA LYS A 162 7.85 23.11 3.86
C LYS A 162 6.76 24.05 3.35
N LYS A 163 7.14 25.22 2.81
CA LYS A 163 6.21 26.23 2.29
C LYS A 163 5.52 25.76 1.01
N THR A 164 6.25 25.17 0.07
CA THR A 164 5.68 24.57 -1.14
C THR A 164 4.81 23.37 -0.80
N GLN A 165 5.23 22.51 0.12
CA GLN A 165 4.43 21.36 0.54
C GLN A 165 3.12 21.81 1.22
N GLN A 166 3.18 22.82 2.09
CA GLN A 166 2.00 23.46 2.68
C GLN A 166 1.05 24.04 1.61
N ARG A 167 1.59 24.75 0.61
CA ARG A 167 0.79 25.30 -0.49
C ARG A 167 0.10 24.20 -1.30
N LEU A 168 0.81 23.12 -1.64
CA LEU A 168 0.26 21.99 -2.39
C LEU A 168 -0.85 21.27 -1.60
N LEU A 169 -0.63 21.06 -0.29
CA LEU A 169 -1.64 20.46 0.58
C LEU A 169 -2.87 21.36 0.75
N ALA A 170 -2.69 22.66 0.91
CA ALA A 170 -3.79 23.62 0.96
C ALA A 170 -4.62 23.62 -0.35
N HIS A 171 -3.93 23.54 -1.50
CA HIS A 171 -4.61 23.42 -2.80
C HIS A 171 -5.40 22.12 -2.92
N LYS A 172 -4.79 20.97 -2.56
CA LYS A 172 -5.48 19.67 -2.57
C LYS A 172 -6.71 19.68 -1.65
N LYS A 173 -6.63 20.33 -0.48
CA LYS A 173 -7.76 20.49 0.45
C LYS A 173 -8.90 21.27 -0.20
N SER A 174 -8.60 22.41 -0.82
CA SER A 174 -9.59 23.25 -1.51
C SER A 174 -10.33 22.47 -2.61
N VAL A 175 -9.60 21.68 -3.41
CA VAL A 175 -10.21 20.84 -4.46
C VAL A 175 -11.13 19.78 -3.85
N LEU A 176 -10.69 19.07 -2.80
CA LEU A 176 -11.51 18.08 -2.11
C LEU A 176 -12.77 18.70 -1.49
N ASP A 177 -12.65 19.87 -0.86
CA ASP A 177 -13.78 20.60 -0.27
C ASP A 177 -14.82 20.97 -1.35
N SER A 178 -14.36 21.43 -2.53
CA SER A 178 -15.24 21.73 -3.67
C SER A 178 -15.94 20.47 -4.18
N SER A 179 -15.20 19.37 -4.40
CA SER A 179 -15.77 18.11 -4.87
C SER A 179 -16.77 17.52 -3.87
N LEU A 180 -16.50 17.61 -2.55
CA LEU A 180 -17.42 17.18 -1.51
C LEU A 180 -18.71 18.00 -1.51
N LYS A 181 -18.63 19.32 -1.73
CA LYS A 181 -19.79 20.20 -1.81
C LYS A 181 -20.66 19.86 -3.01
N GLU A 182 -20.06 19.69 -4.18
CA GLU A 182 -20.75 19.31 -5.42
C GLU A 182 -21.43 17.95 -5.31
N ALA A 183 -20.70 16.96 -4.78
CA ALA A 183 -21.25 15.64 -4.55
C ALA A 183 -22.45 15.69 -3.59
N LYS A 184 -22.44 16.57 -2.58
CA LYS A 184 -23.52 16.63 -1.56
C LYS A 184 -24.78 17.21 -2.19
N ALA A 185 -24.62 18.25 -3.00
CA ALA A 185 -25.70 18.83 -3.78
C ALA A 185 -26.28 17.79 -4.77
N LEU A 186 -25.44 16.94 -5.37
CA LEU A 186 -25.89 15.89 -6.27
C LEU A 186 -26.68 14.79 -5.52
N MET A 187 -26.22 14.34 -4.35
CA MET A 187 -26.93 13.36 -3.52
C MET A 187 -28.36 13.79 -3.17
N ALA A 188 -28.61 15.09 -3.02
CA ALA A 188 -29.94 15.61 -2.72
C ALA A 188 -30.91 15.55 -3.92
N ARG A 189 -30.40 15.34 -5.15
CA ARG A 189 -31.16 15.46 -6.40
C ARG A 189 -31.32 14.13 -7.16
N VAL A 190 -30.57 13.10 -6.79
CA VAL A 190 -30.56 11.83 -7.54
C VAL A 190 -31.58 10.81 -7.04
N SER A 191 -31.90 9.85 -7.91
CA SER A 191 -32.76 8.72 -7.59
C SER A 191 -32.13 7.82 -6.52
N GLY A 192 -32.94 7.02 -5.81
CA GLY A 192 -32.43 6.09 -4.79
C GLY A 192 -31.41 5.07 -5.32
N ARG A 193 -31.51 4.68 -6.60
CA ARG A 193 -30.55 3.76 -7.25
C ARG A 193 -29.20 4.42 -7.48
N ASP A 194 -29.19 5.68 -7.90
CA ASP A 194 -27.95 6.43 -8.14
C ASP A 194 -27.30 6.89 -6.84
N ARG A 195 -28.10 7.09 -5.79
CA ARG A 195 -27.63 7.43 -4.45
C ARG A 195 -26.61 6.42 -3.93
N LYS A 196 -26.84 5.12 -4.14
CA LYS A 196 -25.91 4.06 -3.72
C LYS A 196 -24.53 4.19 -4.40
N ARG A 197 -24.50 4.51 -5.70
CA ARG A 197 -23.23 4.75 -6.41
C ARG A 197 -22.52 6.01 -5.93
N LEU A 198 -23.29 7.06 -5.63
CA LEU A 198 -22.72 8.28 -5.06
C LEU A 198 -22.20 8.06 -3.63
N GLU A 199 -22.83 7.21 -2.83
CA GLU A 199 -22.32 6.84 -1.50
C GLU A 199 -20.93 6.19 -1.56
N GLU A 200 -20.69 5.32 -2.55
CA GLU A 200 -19.36 4.74 -2.82
C GLU A 200 -18.34 5.83 -3.20
N TYR A 201 -18.72 6.77 -4.07
CA TYR A 201 -17.88 7.92 -4.42
C TYR A 201 -17.58 8.82 -3.19
N PHE A 202 -18.57 9.03 -2.33
CA PHE A 202 -18.42 9.78 -1.09
C PHE A 202 -17.48 9.14 -0.09
N ALA A 203 -17.54 7.81 0.04
CA ALA A 203 -16.60 7.07 0.87
C ALA A 203 -15.16 7.27 0.37
N ALA A 204 -14.94 7.24 -0.95
CA ALA A 204 -13.63 7.50 -1.55
C ALA A 204 -13.13 8.95 -1.34
N LEU A 205 -14.02 9.96 -1.40
CA LEU A 205 -13.65 11.34 -1.11
C LEU A 205 -13.27 11.55 0.36
N ARG A 206 -14.03 10.99 1.30
CA ARG A 206 -13.70 11.05 2.75
C ARG A 206 -12.37 10.40 3.06
N GLU A 207 -12.07 9.29 2.39
CA GLU A 207 -10.78 8.64 2.53
C GLU A 207 -9.64 9.51 2.01
N SER A 208 -9.83 10.19 0.87
CA SER A 208 -8.86 11.16 0.34
C SER A 208 -8.62 12.34 1.30
N GLU A 209 -9.65 12.79 2.01
CA GLU A 209 -9.55 13.81 3.05
C GLU A 209 -8.75 13.32 4.27
N LYS A 210 -9.01 12.09 4.75
CA LYS A 210 -8.22 11.46 5.83
C LYS A 210 -6.73 11.42 5.46
N GLU A 211 -6.40 10.99 4.23
CA GLU A 211 -5.01 10.95 3.74
C GLU A 211 -4.36 12.33 3.63
N LEU A 212 -5.13 13.34 3.24
CA LEU A 212 -4.66 14.71 3.17
C LEU A 212 -4.35 15.28 4.56
N ASN A 213 -5.23 15.06 5.54
CA ASN A 213 -5.01 15.51 6.91
C ASN A 213 -3.76 14.85 7.53
N LYS A 214 -3.54 13.54 7.28
CA LYS A 214 -2.30 12.86 7.66
C LYS A 214 -1.07 13.50 7.01
N SER A 215 -1.15 13.79 5.71
CA SER A 215 -0.06 14.45 4.98
C SER A 215 0.28 15.83 5.57
N ILE A 216 -0.72 16.54 6.13
CA ILE A 216 -0.53 17.80 6.84
C ILE A 216 0.16 17.57 8.19
N GLU A 217 -0.22 16.54 8.96
CA GLU A 217 0.43 16.21 10.23
C GLU A 217 1.93 15.93 10.04
N TRP A 218 2.26 15.14 9.01
CA TRP A 218 3.64 14.79 8.67
C TRP A 218 4.52 15.96 8.23
N LEU A 219 3.96 17.14 7.92
CA LEU A 219 4.75 18.37 7.68
C LEU A 219 5.57 18.82 8.90
N SER A 220 5.14 18.42 10.10
CA SER A 220 5.79 18.80 11.35
C SER A 220 6.89 17.83 11.77
N LYS A 221 6.92 16.63 11.18
CA LYS A 221 7.88 15.56 11.52
C LYS A 221 9.19 15.74 10.75
N PRO A 222 10.34 15.30 11.31
CA PRO A 222 11.62 15.36 10.61
C PRO A 222 11.54 14.63 9.26
N ILE A 223 12.06 15.28 8.21
CA ILE A 223 12.16 14.66 6.89
C ILE A 223 13.33 13.67 6.92
N PRO A 224 13.22 12.50 6.27
CA PRO A 224 14.34 11.55 6.15
C PRO A 224 15.63 12.21 5.65
N PRO A 225 16.80 11.62 5.96
CA PRO A 225 18.10 12.10 5.47
C PRO A 225 18.13 12.20 3.95
N ASP A 226 19.14 12.90 3.40
CA ASP A 226 19.30 12.97 1.94
C ASP A 226 19.57 11.58 1.37
N VAL A 227 18.57 11.03 0.68
CA VAL A 227 18.69 9.74 0.01
C VAL A 227 19.03 10.04 -1.44
N GLU A 228 20.23 9.65 -1.87
CA GLU A 228 20.63 9.77 -3.27
C GLU A 228 19.77 8.87 -4.17
N PHE A 229 19.53 9.33 -5.39
CA PHE A 229 18.83 8.53 -6.39
C PHE A 229 19.65 7.27 -6.71
N PRO A 230 19.07 6.06 -6.59
CA PRO A 230 19.80 4.83 -6.89
C PRO A 230 20.35 4.81 -8.30
N VAL A 231 21.63 4.48 -8.41
CA VAL A 231 22.30 4.19 -9.68
C VAL A 231 22.09 2.72 -10.05
N ALA A 232 22.58 2.32 -11.22
CA ALA A 232 22.53 0.92 -11.63
C ALA A 232 23.14 0.02 -10.53
N PRO A 233 22.46 -1.09 -10.16
CA PRO A 233 22.94 -1.95 -9.09
C PRO A 233 24.30 -2.56 -9.46
N SER A 234 25.25 -2.52 -8.53
CA SER A 234 26.45 -3.34 -8.58
C SER A 234 26.20 -4.63 -7.81
N PHE A 235 26.59 -5.76 -8.38
CA PHE A 235 26.56 -7.04 -7.67
C PHE A 235 27.99 -7.38 -7.22
N GLU A 236 28.19 -7.48 -5.91
CA GLU A 236 29.41 -8.07 -5.36
C GLU A 236 29.34 -9.60 -5.47
N ASN A 237 30.50 -10.27 -5.43
CA ASN A 237 30.64 -11.73 -5.32
C ASN A 237 30.37 -12.58 -6.57
N GLY A 238 30.82 -12.16 -7.75
CA GLY A 238 30.82 -13.04 -8.94
C GLY A 238 29.44 -13.60 -9.30
N PHE A 239 28.37 -12.94 -8.85
CA PHE A 239 26.98 -13.38 -9.01
C PHE A 239 26.65 -13.65 -10.49
N LEU A 240 27.28 -12.89 -11.39
CA LEU A 240 27.23 -13.10 -12.83
C LEU A 240 28.59 -13.65 -13.29
N ALA A 241 28.65 -14.97 -13.47
CA ALA A 241 29.89 -15.68 -13.78
C ALA A 241 30.38 -15.44 -15.23
N ASN A 242 29.47 -15.21 -16.17
CA ASN A 242 29.80 -15.03 -17.59
C ASN A 242 29.47 -13.60 -18.07
N ASP A 243 30.14 -13.17 -19.14
CA ASP A 243 29.99 -11.81 -19.67
C ASP A 243 28.63 -11.60 -20.37
N VAL A 244 27.98 -12.66 -20.80
CA VAL A 244 26.62 -12.61 -21.37
C VAL A 244 25.61 -12.20 -20.31
N ASP A 245 25.71 -12.78 -19.12
CA ASP A 245 24.84 -12.50 -17.97
C ASP A 245 25.15 -11.12 -17.41
N LYS A 246 26.44 -10.74 -17.32
CA LYS A 246 26.82 -9.35 -17.01
C LYS A 246 26.15 -8.37 -17.95
N LYS A 247 26.28 -8.57 -19.26
CA LYS A 247 25.62 -7.72 -20.26
C LYS A 247 24.10 -7.73 -20.13
N ARG A 248 23.50 -8.89 -19.87
CA ARG A 248 22.04 -9.05 -19.75
C ARG A 248 21.46 -8.33 -18.53
N PHE A 249 22.16 -8.30 -17.41
CA PHE A 249 21.65 -7.73 -16.16
C PHE A 249 22.17 -6.33 -15.85
N LEU A 250 23.41 -6.02 -16.24
CA LEU A 250 24.06 -4.73 -15.96
C LEU A 250 23.92 -3.71 -17.08
N ASP A 251 23.79 -4.14 -18.35
CA ASP A 251 23.70 -3.22 -19.49
C ASP A 251 22.27 -3.10 -20.03
N ASN A 252 21.37 -4.01 -19.68
CA ASN A 252 19.99 -3.98 -20.14
C ASN A 252 19.20 -2.88 -19.41
N PRO A 253 18.70 -1.83 -20.10
CA PRO A 253 18.01 -0.72 -19.44
C PRO A 253 16.80 -1.15 -18.61
N ARG A 254 16.10 -2.22 -19.02
CA ARG A 254 14.93 -2.74 -18.28
C ARG A 254 15.34 -3.43 -16.98
N GLN A 255 16.46 -4.14 -16.96
CA GLN A 255 16.95 -4.79 -15.74
C GLN A 255 17.56 -3.76 -14.78
N ILE A 256 18.30 -2.78 -15.31
CA ILE A 256 18.79 -1.65 -14.52
C ILE A 256 17.62 -0.93 -13.84
N GLN A 257 16.55 -0.59 -14.60
CA GLN A 257 15.38 0.09 -14.05
C GLN A 257 14.69 -0.72 -12.94
N ARG A 258 14.61 -2.05 -13.08
CA ARG A 258 14.08 -2.95 -12.04
C ARG A 258 14.96 -2.92 -10.78
N GLY A 259 16.27 -3.04 -10.95
CA GLY A 259 17.22 -2.99 -9.84
C GLY A 259 17.16 -1.67 -9.07
N ILE A 260 17.11 -0.54 -9.80
CA ILE A 260 16.92 0.80 -9.24
C ILE A 260 15.63 0.86 -8.40
N ALA A 261 14.52 0.31 -8.89
CA ALA A 261 13.26 0.31 -8.15
C ALA A 261 13.33 -0.53 -6.87
N PHE A 262 13.96 -1.71 -6.90
CA PHE A 262 14.18 -2.53 -5.70
C PHE A 262 15.09 -1.84 -4.68
N ASP A 263 16.15 -1.15 -5.12
CA ASP A 263 17.01 -0.38 -4.22
C ASP A 263 16.27 0.82 -3.60
N MET A 264 15.39 1.49 -4.35
CA MET A 264 14.49 2.50 -3.78
C MET A 264 13.58 1.92 -2.69
N ILE A 265 12.98 0.75 -2.94
CA ILE A 265 12.12 0.08 -1.95
C ILE A 265 12.95 -0.28 -0.71
N TYR A 266 14.14 -0.86 -0.88
CA TYR A 266 15.04 -1.18 0.22
C TYR A 266 15.40 0.06 1.05
N LYS A 267 15.79 1.16 0.40
CA LYS A 267 16.09 2.43 1.08
C LYS A 267 14.87 2.98 1.83
N ALA A 268 13.66 2.83 1.30
CA ALA A 268 12.43 3.28 1.97
C ALA A 268 12.07 2.44 3.20
N PHE A 269 12.60 1.23 3.32
CA PHE A 269 12.45 0.40 4.51
C PHE A 269 13.53 0.71 5.55
N LYS A 270 14.72 1.11 5.08
CA LYS A 270 15.86 1.48 5.92
C LYS A 270 15.70 2.87 6.56
N PHE A 271 15.16 3.84 5.83
CA PHE A 271 14.95 5.23 6.27
C PHE A 271 13.48 5.55 6.54
#